data_AF-A0A973TPI6-F1
#
_entry.id   AF-A0A973TPI6-F1
#
_cell.length_a   1.000
_cell.length_b   1.000
_cell.length_c   1.000
_cell.angle_alpha   90.00
_cell.angle_beta   90.00
_cell.angle_gamma   90.00
#
_symmetry.space_group_name_H-M   'P 1'
#
loop_
_entity.id
_entity.type
_entity.pdbx_description
1 polymer ?
#
loop_
_entity_poly.entity_id
_entity_poly.type
_entity_poly.pdbx_seq_one_letter_code
_entity_poly.pdbx_strand_id
1 'polypeptide(L)'
;GFPASHAGVIAVAGDASHALPFRAFLAPADALPTTTVDGGWGLVGGTSFAAAQVSGLVALLRDAAPRLRSAAVRDALAPAPALGSAAARPLSIDACAAFARAGPGCACGCRLADAQETKRH
;
A
#
# COMPACT_ATOMS: atom_id res chain seq x y z
N GLY A 1 -9.24 -1.79 -15.82
CA GLY A 1 -10.54 -2.25 -16.36
C GLY A 1 -11.46 -2.66 -15.24
N PHE A 2 -12.64 -3.18 -15.57
CA PHE A 2 -13.52 -3.81 -14.57
C PHE A 2 -12.83 -5.06 -13.98
N PRO A 3 -12.87 -5.31 -12.66
CA PRO A 3 -13.56 -4.54 -11.62
C PRO A 3 -12.73 -3.41 -10.98
N ALA A 4 -11.46 -3.22 -11.35
CA ALA A 4 -10.56 -2.24 -10.72
C ALA A 4 -11.08 -0.78 -10.76
N SER A 5 -11.90 -0.43 -11.74
CA SER A 5 -12.51 0.90 -11.85
C SER A 5 -13.73 1.12 -10.92
N HIS A 6 -14.20 0.10 -10.19
CA HIS A 6 -15.37 0.25 -9.32
C HIS A 6 -15.05 0.99 -8.02
N ALA A 7 -15.95 1.89 -7.63
CA ALA A 7 -15.90 2.54 -6.33
C ALA A 7 -15.88 1.48 -5.21
N GLY A 8 -14.95 1.62 -4.28
CA GLY A 8 -14.77 0.64 -3.21
C GLY A 8 -13.64 -0.36 -3.45
N VAL A 9 -13.18 -0.54 -4.68
CA VAL A 9 -12.03 -1.40 -5.00
C VAL A 9 -10.73 -0.63 -4.75
N ILE A 10 -9.71 -1.35 -4.26
CA ILE A 10 -8.33 -0.85 -4.22
C ILE A 10 -7.69 -1.29 -5.53
N ALA A 11 -7.67 -0.40 -6.52
CA ALA A 11 -7.00 -0.68 -7.79
C ALA A 11 -5.49 -0.63 -7.62
N VAL A 12 -4.77 -1.61 -8.16
CA VAL A 12 -3.31 -1.69 -8.09
C VAL A 12 -2.73 -1.77 -9.49
N ALA A 13 -1.69 -0.99 -9.73
CA ALA A 13 -0.90 -0.97 -10.96
C ALA A 13 0.53 -1.43 -10.66
N GLY A 14 1.18 -2.00 -11.67
CA GLY A 14 2.59 -2.40 -11.62
C GLY A 14 3.55 -1.37 -12.20
N ASP A 15 3.02 -0.44 -12.99
CA ASP A 15 3.77 0.64 -13.60
C ASP A 15 3.03 1.98 -13.43
N ALA A 16 3.79 3.07 -13.44
CA ALA A 16 3.26 4.44 -13.38
C ALA A 16 3.28 5.14 -14.75
N SER A 17 3.49 4.37 -15.83
CA SER A 17 3.71 4.91 -17.17
C SER A 17 2.42 5.44 -17.80
N HIS A 18 1.29 4.85 -17.42
CA HIS A 18 -0.03 5.25 -17.91
C HIS A 18 -0.85 5.94 -16.81
N ALA A 19 -1.44 7.08 -17.15
CA ALA A 19 -2.48 7.69 -16.34
C ALA A 19 -3.75 6.83 -16.39
N LEU A 20 -4.39 6.62 -15.25
CA LEU A 20 -5.62 5.85 -15.16
C LEU A 20 -6.81 6.79 -14.90
N PRO A 21 -8.01 6.50 -15.45
CA PRO A 21 -9.21 7.31 -15.24
C PRO A 21 -9.83 7.13 -13.84
N PHE A 22 -9.14 6.41 -12.95
CA PHE A 22 -9.54 6.15 -11.58
C PHE A 22 -8.31 6.08 -10.69
N ARG A 23 -8.49 6.27 -9.38
CA ARG A 23 -7.40 6.19 -8.40
C ARG A 23 -6.86 4.76 -8.34
N ALA A 24 -5.56 4.61 -8.54
CA ALA A 24 -4.84 3.36 -8.35
C ALA A 24 -3.60 3.57 -7.49
N PHE A 25 -3.13 2.48 -6.90
CA PHE A 25 -1.90 2.44 -6.14
C PHE A 25 -0.82 1.67 -6.90
N LEU A 26 0.42 2.08 -6.74
CA LEU A 26 1.57 1.42 -7.34
C LEU A 26 2.21 0.49 -6.31
N ALA A 27 2.45 -0.75 -6.73
CA ALA A 27 3.29 -1.70 -6.02
C ALA A 27 4.20 -2.43 -7.03
N PRO A 28 5.35 -2.96 -6.60
CA PRO A 28 6.23 -3.73 -7.46
C PRO A 28 5.50 -4.85 -8.17
N ALA A 29 5.71 -5.01 -9.48
CA ALA A 29 5.03 -6.02 -10.30
C ALA A 29 5.98 -6.86 -11.16
N ASP A 30 7.28 -6.57 -11.18
CA ASP A 30 8.25 -7.25 -12.04
C ASP A 30 9.36 -7.88 -11.21
N ALA A 31 9.85 -9.02 -11.68
CA ALA A 31 10.93 -9.78 -11.05
C ALA A 31 10.71 -10.03 -9.54
N LEU A 32 9.48 -10.37 -9.16
CA LEU A 32 9.13 -10.65 -7.78
C LEU A 32 9.49 -12.09 -7.41
N PRO A 33 10.27 -12.34 -6.35
CA PRO A 33 10.48 -13.69 -5.86
C PRO A 33 9.21 -14.20 -5.17
N THR A 34 8.72 -15.36 -5.61
CA THR A 34 7.59 -16.04 -4.98
C THR A 34 7.72 -17.56 -5.07
N THR A 35 6.83 -18.27 -4.37
CA THR A 35 6.79 -19.73 -4.38
C THR A 35 6.17 -20.26 -5.69
N THR A 36 6.66 -21.39 -6.17
CA THR A 36 6.14 -22.07 -7.36
C THR A 36 5.37 -23.32 -6.99
N VAL A 37 4.54 -23.82 -7.92
CA VAL A 37 3.71 -25.03 -7.71
C VAL A 37 4.52 -26.28 -7.39
N ASP A 38 5.78 -26.33 -7.85
CA ASP A 38 6.70 -27.45 -7.61
C ASP A 38 7.39 -27.37 -6.23
N GLY A 39 6.96 -26.44 -5.36
CA GLY A 39 7.55 -26.21 -4.03
C GLY A 39 8.85 -25.42 -4.05
N GLY A 40 9.21 -24.82 -5.18
CA GLY A 40 10.41 -24.01 -5.36
C GLY A 40 10.18 -22.51 -5.23
N TRP A 41 11.19 -21.74 -5.63
CA TRP A 41 11.14 -20.29 -5.76
C TRP A 41 11.37 -19.88 -7.21
N GLY A 42 10.70 -18.82 -7.65
CA GLY A 42 10.85 -18.26 -8.98
C GLY A 42 10.56 -16.77 -9.02
N LEU A 43 10.97 -16.13 -10.11
CA LEU A 43 10.65 -14.73 -10.38
C LEU A 43 9.38 -14.65 -11.23
N VAL A 44 8.45 -13.80 -10.82
CA VAL A 44 7.18 -13.59 -11.52
C VAL A 44 6.98 -12.12 -11.85
N GLY A 45 6.14 -11.88 -12.86
CA GLY A 45 5.73 -10.56 -13.30
C GLY A 45 4.21 -10.44 -13.41
N GLY A 46 3.69 -9.23 -13.27
CA GLY A 46 2.29 -8.89 -13.51
C GLY A 46 1.60 -8.17 -12.35
N THR A 47 0.58 -7.40 -12.71
CA THR A 47 -0.22 -6.59 -11.76
C THR A 47 -0.97 -7.44 -10.73
N SER A 48 -1.21 -8.72 -11.01
CA SER A 48 -1.78 -9.68 -10.05
C SER A 48 -0.89 -9.85 -8.81
N PHE A 49 0.44 -9.84 -8.97
CA PHE A 49 1.37 -9.97 -7.84
C PHE A 49 1.53 -8.65 -7.08
N ALA A 50 1.42 -7.51 -7.76
CA ALA A 50 1.31 -6.21 -7.10
C ALA A 50 0.04 -6.16 -6.23
N ALA A 51 -1.11 -6.61 -6.75
CA ALA A 51 -2.35 -6.68 -5.99
C ALA A 51 -2.25 -7.61 -4.77
N ALA A 52 -1.54 -8.73 -4.88
CA ALA A 52 -1.28 -9.63 -3.76
C ALA A 52 -0.48 -8.96 -2.64
N GLN A 53 0.57 -8.19 -2.98
CA GLN A 53 1.35 -7.43 -1.99
C GLN A 53 0.50 -6.40 -1.26
N VAL A 54 -0.31 -5.62 -1.99
CA VAL A 54 -1.20 -4.62 -1.38
C VAL A 54 -2.25 -5.30 -0.50
N SER A 55 -2.75 -6.47 -0.89
CA SER A 55 -3.69 -7.26 -0.08
C SER A 55 -3.06 -7.71 1.23
N GLY A 56 -1.80 -8.18 1.21
CA GLY A 56 -1.04 -8.52 2.40
C GLY A 56 -0.84 -7.32 3.34
N LEU A 57 -0.46 -6.15 2.80
CA LEU A 57 -0.35 -4.93 3.58
C LEU A 57 -1.70 -4.54 4.23
N VAL A 58 -2.80 -4.57 3.47
CA VAL A 58 -4.14 -4.29 4.01
C VAL A 58 -4.54 -5.26 5.13
N ALA A 59 -4.18 -6.54 5.02
CA ALA A 59 -4.41 -7.51 6.08
C ALA A 59 -3.67 -7.11 7.36
N LEU A 60 -2.39 -6.71 7.25
CA LEU A 60 -1.61 -6.24 8.40
C LEU A 60 -2.15 -4.94 9.00
N LEU A 61 -2.60 -3.99 8.19
CA LEU A 61 -3.22 -2.75 8.68
C LEU A 61 -4.52 -3.04 9.46
N ARG A 62 -5.31 -4.01 9.01
CA ARG A 62 -6.53 -4.44 9.71
C ARG A 62 -6.24 -5.19 11.00
N ASP A 63 -5.17 -5.98 11.03
CA ASP A 63 -4.71 -6.65 12.25
C ASP A 63 -4.23 -5.63 13.30
N ALA A 64 -3.39 -4.69 12.89
CA ALA A 64 -2.86 -3.63 13.76
C ALA A 64 -3.93 -2.61 14.21
N ALA A 65 -4.96 -2.39 13.39
CA ALA A 65 -6.06 -1.48 13.68
C ALA A 65 -7.43 -2.13 13.38
N PRO A 66 -7.96 -2.98 14.27
CA PRO A 66 -9.20 -3.75 14.03
C PRO A 66 -10.45 -2.89 13.77
N ARG A 67 -10.44 -1.62 14.18
CA ARG A 67 -11.53 -0.65 13.98
C ARG A 67 -11.38 0.16 12.67
N LEU A 68 -10.36 -0.11 11.86
CA LEU A 68 -10.09 0.60 10.61
C LEU A 68 -11.16 0.28 9.56
N ARG A 69 -11.95 1.30 9.20
CA ARG A 69 -13.01 1.18 8.18
C ARG A 69 -12.41 1.02 6.78
N SER A 70 -13.13 0.35 5.88
CA SER A 70 -12.68 0.12 4.49
C SER A 70 -12.31 1.40 3.72
N ALA A 71 -13.01 2.50 3.95
CA ALA A 71 -12.65 3.79 3.36
C ALA A 71 -11.32 4.34 3.93
N ALA A 72 -11.13 4.24 5.24
CA ALA A 72 -9.91 4.69 5.91
C ALA A 72 -8.67 3.86 5.52
N VAL A 73 -8.83 2.59 5.12
CA VAL A 73 -7.74 1.79 4.53
C VAL A 73 -7.15 2.47 3.29
N ARG A 74 -7.99 3.02 2.41
CA ARG A 74 -7.52 3.69 1.19
C ARG A 74 -6.75 4.98 1.48
N ASP A 75 -7.11 5.67 2.56
CA ASP A 75 -6.43 6.91 2.98
C ASP A 75 -5.14 6.60 3.74
N ALA A 76 -5.10 5.46 4.44
CA ALA A 76 -3.88 4.95 5.06
C ALA A 76 -2.83 4.61 3.99
N LEU A 77 -3.19 3.89 2.93
CA LEU A 77 -2.25 3.49 1.87
C LEU A 77 -1.56 4.68 1.19
N ALA A 78 -2.32 5.73 0.89
CA ALA A 78 -1.78 7.01 0.45
C ALA A 78 -2.80 8.12 0.71
N PRO A 79 -2.37 9.38 0.92
CA PRO A 79 -3.28 10.50 1.01
C PRO A 79 -4.15 10.64 -0.25
N ALA A 80 -5.33 11.21 -0.09
CA ALA A 80 -6.13 11.64 -1.23
C ALA A 80 -5.36 12.74 -1.99
N PRO A 81 -5.33 12.71 -3.34
CA PRO A 81 -4.73 13.79 -4.09
C PRO A 81 -5.51 15.08 -3.87
N ALA A 82 -4.82 16.23 -3.97
CA ALA A 82 -5.44 17.54 -3.79
C ALA A 82 -6.60 17.73 -4.80
N LEU A 83 -7.68 18.37 -4.34
CA LEU A 83 -8.83 18.73 -5.16
C LEU A 83 -8.36 19.54 -6.38
N GLY A 84 -8.76 19.12 -7.59
CA GLY A 84 -8.37 19.77 -8.85
C GLY A 84 -7.12 19.20 -9.54
N SER A 85 -6.55 18.10 -9.04
CA SER A 85 -5.49 17.38 -9.75
C SER A 85 -6.01 16.65 -11.00
N ALA A 86 -5.21 16.67 -12.08
CA ALA A 86 -5.48 15.92 -13.31
C ALA A 86 -5.45 14.40 -13.08
N ALA A 87 -5.78 13.60 -14.13
CA ALA A 87 -5.81 12.13 -14.09
C ALA A 87 -4.69 11.56 -13.21
N ALA A 88 -5.08 10.92 -12.10
CA ALA A 88 -4.16 10.56 -11.06
C ALA A 88 -3.23 9.46 -11.57
N ARG A 89 -1.94 9.78 -11.71
CA ARG A 89 -0.91 8.75 -11.82
C ARG A 89 -1.05 7.79 -10.63
N PRO A 90 -0.77 6.49 -10.83
CA PRO A 90 -0.78 5.54 -9.72
C PRO A 90 0.08 6.05 -8.55
N LEU A 91 -0.46 5.98 -7.34
CA LEU A 91 0.16 6.51 -6.14
C LEU A 91 1.08 5.44 -5.52
N SER A 92 2.37 5.73 -5.38
CA SER A 92 3.31 4.84 -4.69
C SER A 92 2.88 4.57 -3.25
N ILE A 93 2.91 3.30 -2.86
CA ILE A 93 2.65 2.89 -1.49
C ILE A 93 3.94 2.98 -0.67
N ASP A 94 3.89 3.70 0.44
CA ASP A 94 4.85 3.62 1.53
C ASP A 94 4.19 2.85 2.67
N ALA A 95 4.64 1.61 2.89
CA ALA A 95 4.07 0.74 3.92
C ALA A 95 4.20 1.35 5.33
N CYS A 96 5.32 1.99 5.62
CA CYS A 96 5.57 2.60 6.93
C CYS A 96 4.67 3.80 7.19
N ALA A 97 4.54 4.68 6.20
CA ALA A 97 3.60 5.78 6.28
C ALA A 97 2.16 5.28 6.36
N ALA A 98 1.82 4.14 5.73
CA ALA A 98 0.50 3.55 5.82
C ALA A 98 0.17 3.02 7.23
N PHE A 99 1.13 2.35 7.89
CA PHE A 99 0.98 1.94 9.28
C PHE A 99 0.81 3.14 10.22
N ALA A 100 1.63 4.18 10.04
CA ALA A 100 1.56 5.39 10.85
C ALA A 100 0.20 6.11 10.72
N ARG A 101 -0.45 6.04 9.54
CA ARG A 101 -1.79 6.59 9.32
C ARG A 101 -2.92 5.70 9.84
N ALA A 102 -2.73 4.38 9.83
CA ALA A 102 -3.77 3.41 10.20
C ALA A 102 -4.03 3.32 11.70
N GLY A 103 -3.04 3.61 12.55
CA GLY A 103 -3.21 3.55 14.00
C GLY A 103 -1.96 3.91 14.81
N PRO A 104 -2.05 3.83 16.16
CA PRO A 104 -0.98 4.24 17.08
C PRO A 104 0.21 3.26 17.13
N GLY A 105 0.24 2.24 16.27
CA GLY A 105 1.28 1.22 16.27
C GLY A 105 2.56 1.71 15.58
N CYS A 106 3.65 1.79 16.32
CA CYS A 106 4.98 1.97 15.75
C CYS A 106 5.45 0.69 15.04
N ALA A 107 5.07 0.49 13.79
CA ALA A 107 5.62 -0.61 12.99
C ALA A 107 7.03 -0.29 12.42
N CYS A 108 7.31 0.99 12.15
CA CYS A 108 8.48 1.40 11.37
C CYS A 108 9.47 2.36 12.05
N GLY A 109 9.32 2.69 13.34
CA GLY A 109 10.21 3.70 13.93
C GLY A 109 10.08 4.09 15.40
N CYS A 110 9.56 3.26 16.31
CA CYS A 110 9.43 3.66 17.72
C CYS A 110 10.78 3.98 18.40
N ARG A 111 11.90 3.40 17.96
CA ARG A 111 13.22 3.63 18.58
C ARG A 111 13.83 5.02 18.34
N LEU A 112 13.38 5.79 17.35
CA LEU A 112 13.91 7.16 17.13
C LEU A 112 13.15 8.21 17.95
N ALA A 113 11.86 7.99 18.21
CA ALA A 113 11.05 8.88 19.04
C ALA A 113 11.44 8.75 20.53
N ASP A 114 11.62 7.52 21.04
CA ASP A 114 12.02 7.26 22.43
C ASP A 114 13.44 7.79 22.74
N ALA A 115 14.36 7.73 21.77
CA ALA A 115 15.75 8.18 21.94
C ALA A 115 15.90 9.71 22.01
N GLN A 116 14.94 10.48 21.49
CA GLN A 116 14.98 11.94 21.57
C GLN A 116 14.45 12.48 22.91
N GLU A 117 13.65 11.69 23.64
CA GLU A 117 13.09 12.12 24.93
C GLU A 117 14.06 11.91 26.10
N THR A 118 15.05 11.01 25.97
CA THR A 118 16.04 10.72 27.04
C THR A 118 17.26 11.66 27.08
N LYS A 119 17.39 12.64 26.16
CA LYS A 119 18.42 13.69 26.26
C LYS A 119 17.85 14.98 26.87
N ARG A 120 17.53 14.91 28.17
CA ARG A 120 17.47 16.08 29.05
C ARG A 120 18.24 15.80 30.34
N HIS A 121 19.55 16.03 30.29
CA HIS A 121 20.41 16.31 31.45
C HIS A 121 21.42 17.38 31.04
#